data_AF-A0A2V5VIB1-F1
#
_entry.id   AF-A0A2V5VIB1-F1
#
_cell.length_a   1.000
_cell.length_b   1.000
_cell.length_c   1.000
_cell.angle_alpha   90.00
_cell.angle_beta   90.00
_cell.angle_gamma   90.00
#
_symmetry.space_group_name_H-M   'P 1'
#
loop_
_entity.id
_entity.type
_entity.pdbx_description
1 polymer ?
#
loop_
_entity_poly.entity_id
_entity_poly.type
_entity_poly.pdbx_seq_one_letter_code
_entity_poly.pdbx_strand_id
1 'polypeptide(L)'
;MAAANSPRIVLHVGAPKTASTYLQRRLRADPSHLRKHGIYLPVLPVVAEMAGNAKLLATALSRRPSLTFQRAFPQIDVSTLDPARLVTELLQDWRPDSESVVLSAENFRPNHARRLRDLLPKTVPCVVVLFVRRQDRSVVPSRLVRSLRGVARCVRKLQDRVLR
;
A
#
# COMPACT_ATOMS: atom_id res chain seq x y z
N MET A 1 -7.54 17.45 -20.56
CA MET A 1 -6.57 18.27 -19.78
C MET A 1 -6.03 17.42 -18.64
N ALA A 2 -4.79 16.94 -18.78
CA ALA A 2 -4.21 15.91 -17.93
C ALA A 2 -3.69 16.48 -16.60
N ALA A 3 -4.41 16.24 -15.51
CA ALA A 3 -3.87 16.31 -14.14
C ALA A 3 -2.91 15.14 -13.81
N ALA A 4 -2.41 14.46 -14.85
CA ALA A 4 -1.59 13.27 -14.79
C ALA A 4 -0.15 13.65 -15.15
N ASN A 5 0.71 13.80 -14.13
CA ASN A 5 2.11 13.33 -14.13
C ASN A 5 2.99 13.93 -13.03
N SER A 6 2.45 14.59 -12.00
CA SER A 6 3.27 14.83 -10.80
C SER A 6 3.57 13.49 -10.11
N PRO A 7 4.85 13.18 -9.82
CA PRO A 7 5.27 12.05 -9.01
C PRO A 7 4.52 11.98 -7.68
N ARG A 8 4.20 10.78 -7.23
CA ARG A 8 3.40 10.56 -6.03
C ARG A 8 3.63 9.18 -5.43
N ILE A 9 3.31 9.03 -4.15
CA ILE A 9 3.19 7.73 -3.50
C ILE A 9 1.74 7.26 -3.67
N VAL A 10 1.55 6.09 -4.27
CA VAL A 10 0.24 5.46 -4.44
C VAL A 10 0.12 4.30 -3.45
N LEU A 11 -0.73 4.47 -2.44
CA LEU A 11 -1.12 3.41 -1.53
C LEU A 11 -2.31 2.65 -2.11
N HIS A 12 -2.07 1.46 -2.63
CA HIS A 12 -3.13 0.56 -3.08
C HIS A 12 -3.62 -0.28 -1.90
N VAL A 13 -4.89 -0.05 -1.54
CA VAL A 13 -5.57 -0.71 -0.43
C VAL A 13 -6.78 -1.47 -0.99
N GLY A 14 -6.73 -2.80 -0.94
CA GLY A 14 -7.82 -3.68 -1.37
C GLY A 14 -8.35 -4.50 -0.20
N ALA A 15 -9.67 -4.54 -0.02
CA ALA A 15 -10.27 -5.53 0.88
C ALA A 15 -10.06 -6.95 0.32
N PRO A 16 -10.12 -8.01 1.15
CA PRO A 16 -10.09 -9.38 0.65
C PRO A 16 -11.12 -9.58 -0.47
N LYS A 17 -10.74 -10.37 -1.50
CA LYS A 17 -11.60 -10.73 -2.64
C LYS A 17 -11.98 -9.55 -3.56
N THR A 18 -11.21 -8.46 -3.60
CA THR A 18 -11.35 -7.37 -4.59
C THR A 18 -10.49 -7.55 -5.85
N ALA A 19 -10.04 -8.78 -6.15
CA ALA A 19 -9.06 -9.08 -7.20
C ALA A 19 -7.72 -8.32 -7.09
N SER A 20 -7.39 -7.78 -5.91
CA SER A 20 -6.15 -7.05 -5.63
C SER A 20 -4.90 -7.89 -5.91
N THR A 21 -4.94 -9.20 -5.63
CA THR A 21 -3.86 -10.15 -5.96
C THR A 21 -3.63 -10.29 -7.47
N TYR A 22 -4.69 -10.30 -8.28
CA TYR A 22 -4.56 -10.39 -9.74
C TYR A 22 -3.91 -9.13 -10.29
N LEU A 23 -4.40 -7.96 -9.86
CA LEU A 23 -3.82 -6.67 -10.25
C LEU A 23 -2.36 -6.55 -9.84
N GLN A 24 -2.03 -6.96 -8.61
CA GLN A 24 -0.66 -7.02 -8.11
C GLN A 24 0.25 -7.90 -8.98
N ARG A 25 -0.20 -9.12 -9.34
CA ARG A 25 0.55 -10.00 -10.25
C ARG A 25 0.74 -9.38 -11.63
N ARG A 26 -0.31 -8.73 -12.17
CA ARG A 26 -0.23 -8.03 -13.46
C ARG A 26 0.76 -6.88 -13.43
N LEU A 27 0.74 -6.05 -12.39
CA LEU A 27 1.72 -4.97 -12.23
C LEU A 27 3.15 -5.51 -12.13
N ARG A 28 3.35 -6.66 -11.50
CA ARG A 28 4.67 -7.30 -11.36
C ARG A 28 5.17 -8.03 -12.60
N ALA A 29 4.33 -8.24 -13.61
CA ALA A 29 4.70 -9.04 -14.78
C ALA A 29 5.75 -8.34 -15.65
N ASP A 30 5.73 -7.01 -15.73
CA ASP A 30 6.69 -6.21 -16.49
C ASP A 30 7.02 -4.89 -15.76
N PRO A 31 7.83 -4.94 -14.70
CA PRO A 31 8.19 -3.75 -13.93
C PRO A 31 9.05 -2.78 -14.74
N SER A 32 9.82 -3.28 -15.71
CA SER A 32 10.67 -2.47 -16.59
C SER A 32 9.83 -1.58 -17.51
N HIS A 33 8.74 -2.12 -18.07
CA HIS A 33 7.79 -1.33 -18.85
C HIS A 33 7.12 -0.25 -18.00
N LEU A 34 6.65 -0.60 -16.79
CA LEU A 34 6.06 0.39 -15.87
C LEU A 34 7.04 1.51 -15.52
N ARG A 35 8.31 1.15 -15.29
CA ARG A 35 9.35 2.13 -14.94
C ARG A 35 9.64 3.11 -16.06
N LYS A 36 9.65 2.67 -17.32
CA LYS A 36 9.75 3.55 -18.51
C LYS A 36 8.62 4.59 -18.57
N HIS A 37 7.47 4.28 -17.96
CA HIS A 37 6.32 5.18 -17.84
C HIS A 37 6.29 5.94 -16.51
N GLY A 38 7.40 6.00 -15.76
CA GLY A 38 7.48 6.73 -14.50
C GLY A 38 6.71 6.05 -13.36
N ILE A 39 6.54 4.73 -13.41
CA ILE A 39 5.90 3.96 -12.34
C ILE A 39 6.92 3.00 -11.72
N TYR A 40 7.31 3.28 -10.49
CA TYR A 40 8.16 2.42 -9.70
C TYR A 40 7.32 1.44 -8.88
N LEU A 41 7.56 0.14 -9.07
CA LEU A 41 6.92 -0.93 -8.33
C LEU A 41 8.00 -1.72 -7.57
N PRO A 42 8.25 -1.40 -6.29
CA PRO A 42 9.32 -2.06 -5.55
C PRO A 42 9.04 -3.54 -5.34
N VAL A 43 10.10 -4.31 -5.11
CA VAL A 43 10.03 -5.73 -4.73
C VAL A 43 11.04 -5.94 -3.60
N LEU A 44 10.58 -6.39 -2.45
CA LEU A 44 11.47 -6.82 -1.36
C LEU A 44 11.95 -8.25 -1.65
N PRO A 45 13.26 -8.50 -1.75
CA PRO A 45 13.79 -9.82 -2.12
C PRO A 45 13.30 -10.95 -1.22
N VAL A 46 13.24 -10.71 0.09
CA VAL A 46 12.78 -11.69 1.10
C VAL A 46 11.35 -12.19 0.88
N VAL A 47 10.54 -11.42 0.15
CA VAL A 47 9.15 -11.74 -0.18
C VAL A 47 8.91 -11.59 -1.68
N ALA A 48 9.91 -11.89 -2.51
CA ALA A 48 9.81 -11.78 -3.96
C ALA A 48 8.69 -12.65 -4.57
N GLU A 49 8.26 -13.71 -3.90
CA GLU A 49 7.13 -14.55 -4.34
C GLU A 49 5.75 -13.90 -4.06
N MET A 50 5.69 -12.82 -3.27
CA MET A 50 4.44 -12.18 -2.87
C MET A 50 3.91 -11.22 -3.92
N ALA A 51 2.67 -11.42 -4.39
CA ALA A 51 2.03 -10.51 -5.33
C ALA A 51 2.07 -9.03 -4.86
N GLY A 52 1.73 -8.76 -3.60
CA GLY A 52 1.75 -7.42 -3.02
C GLY A 52 3.11 -7.02 -2.46
N ASN A 53 3.73 -6.00 -3.03
CA ASN A 53 5.06 -5.55 -2.66
C ASN A 53 5.18 -4.93 -1.26
N ALA A 54 4.11 -4.32 -0.75
CA ALA A 54 4.09 -3.73 0.58
C ALA A 54 3.45 -4.65 1.63
N LYS A 55 3.23 -5.94 1.31
CA LYS A 55 2.52 -6.85 2.22
C LYS A 55 3.33 -7.15 3.49
N LEU A 56 4.66 -7.23 3.39
CA LEU A 56 5.54 -7.37 4.56
C LEU A 56 5.44 -6.14 5.48
N LEU A 57 5.44 -4.93 4.92
CA LEU A 57 5.23 -3.68 5.65
C LEU A 57 3.87 -3.67 6.38
N ALA A 58 2.79 -4.05 5.70
CA ALA A 58 1.48 -4.13 6.33
C ALA A 58 1.42 -5.18 7.46
N THR A 59 2.14 -6.30 7.32
CA THR A 59 2.29 -7.31 8.36
C THR A 59 3.08 -6.78 9.57
N ALA A 60 4.21 -6.10 9.35
CA ALA A 60 5.02 -5.48 10.40
C ALA A 60 4.24 -4.40 11.16
N LEU A 61 3.47 -3.57 10.44
CA LEU A 61 2.60 -2.56 11.05
C LEU A 61 1.50 -3.16 11.92
N SER A 62 1.01 -4.35 11.57
CA SER A 62 -0.03 -5.07 12.31
C SER A 62 0.52 -5.80 13.54
N ARG A 63 1.82 -6.12 13.57
CA ARG A 63 2.47 -7.04 14.53
C ARG A 63 1.75 -8.39 14.68
N ARG A 64 0.98 -8.78 13.66
CA ARG A 64 0.13 -9.97 13.64
C ARG A 64 0.11 -10.51 12.22
N PRO A 65 0.95 -11.50 11.87
CA PRO A 65 0.85 -12.14 10.58
C PRO A 65 -0.44 -12.93 10.46
N SER A 66 -1.00 -12.97 9.25
CA SER A 66 -2.04 -13.95 8.93
C SER A 66 -1.45 -15.36 8.93
N LEU A 67 -2.26 -16.39 9.23
CA LEU A 67 -1.85 -17.80 9.12
C LEU A 67 -1.28 -18.14 7.74
N THR A 68 -1.88 -17.61 6.66
CA THR A 68 -1.38 -17.81 5.29
C THR A 68 0.02 -17.22 5.09
N PHE A 69 0.31 -16.08 5.74
CA PHE A 69 1.65 -15.47 5.68
C PHE A 69 2.67 -16.32 6.45
N GLN A 70 2.33 -16.77 7.67
CA GLN A 70 3.20 -17.64 8.47
C GLN A 70 3.52 -18.95 7.75
N ARG A 71 2.54 -19.55 7.08
CA ARG A 71 2.75 -20.79 6.30
C ARG A 71 3.64 -20.58 5.09
N ALA A 72 3.52 -19.45 4.40
CA ALA A 72 4.32 -19.16 3.21
C ALA A 72 5.75 -18.69 3.55
N PHE A 73 5.94 -18.07 4.72
CA PHE A 73 7.22 -17.51 5.16
C PHE A 73 7.50 -17.86 6.63
N PRO A 74 7.65 -19.15 6.97
CA PRO A 74 7.85 -19.60 8.35
C PRO A 74 9.12 -19.05 8.99
N GLN A 75 10.12 -18.70 8.17
CA GLN A 75 11.39 -18.13 8.60
C GLN A 75 11.33 -16.64 8.99
N ILE A 76 10.24 -15.93 8.66
CA ILE A 76 10.11 -14.51 8.97
C ILE A 76 9.49 -14.33 10.35
N ASP A 77 10.30 -13.91 11.32
CA ASP A 77 9.80 -13.43 12.61
C ASP A 77 9.23 -12.01 12.47
N VAL A 78 7.91 -11.89 12.58
CA VAL A 78 7.22 -10.60 12.45
C VAL A 78 7.47 -9.66 13.64
N SER A 79 7.86 -10.20 14.80
CA SER A 79 8.09 -9.39 16.00
C SER A 79 9.36 -8.54 15.89
N THR A 80 10.32 -8.96 15.07
CA THR A 80 11.61 -8.30 14.85
C THR A 80 11.61 -7.35 13.66
N LEU A 81 10.54 -7.36 12.85
CA LEU A 81 10.44 -6.48 11.69
C LEU A 81 10.31 -5.01 12.11
N ASP A 82 11.22 -4.18 11.61
CA ASP A 82 11.14 -2.73 11.72
C ASP A 82 10.43 -2.11 10.49
N PRO A 83 9.24 -1.50 10.67
CA PRO A 83 8.54 -0.82 9.58
C PRO A 83 9.34 0.33 8.95
N ALA A 84 10.21 1.02 9.70
CA ALA A 84 11.00 2.12 9.16
C ALA A 84 12.04 1.60 8.17
N ARG A 85 12.82 0.59 8.57
CA ARG A 85 13.73 -0.12 7.68
C ARG A 85 13.05 -0.66 6.43
N LEU A 86 11.87 -1.29 6.58
CA LEU A 86 11.11 -1.80 5.42
C LEU A 86 10.69 -0.70 4.44
N VAL A 87 10.34 0.49 4.93
CA VAL A 87 10.05 1.64 4.05
C VAL A 87 11.30 2.11 3.33
N THR A 88 12.45 2.19 4.02
CA THR A 88 13.73 2.54 3.38
C THR A 88 14.07 1.55 2.27
N GLU A 89 13.99 0.24 2.52
CA GLU A 89 14.26 -0.80 1.53
C GLU A 89 13.27 -0.74 0.34
N LEU A 90 11.98 -0.50 0.61
CA LEU A 90 10.96 -0.35 -0.44
C LEU A 90 11.19 0.88 -1.34
N LEU A 91 11.87 1.91 -0.84
CA LEU A 91 12.04 3.18 -1.55
C LEU A 91 13.47 3.39 -2.07
N GLN A 92 14.39 2.45 -1.82
CA GLN A 92 15.83 2.62 -2.07
C GLN A 92 16.17 3.02 -3.51
N ASP A 93 15.47 2.47 -4.50
CA ASP A 93 15.73 2.71 -5.93
C ASP A 93 14.73 3.69 -6.55
N TRP A 94 13.82 4.25 -5.77
CA TRP A 94 12.76 5.12 -6.27
C TRP A 94 13.31 6.52 -6.58
N ARG A 95 12.91 7.09 -7.73
CA ARG A 95 13.27 8.45 -8.14
C ARG A 95 12.09 9.40 -7.93
N PRO A 96 11.98 10.10 -6.78
CA PRO A 96 10.78 10.84 -6.41
C PRO A 96 10.46 12.03 -7.34
N ASP A 97 11.42 12.53 -8.11
CA ASP A 97 11.22 13.65 -9.03
C ASP A 97 10.67 13.23 -10.41
N SER A 98 10.74 11.93 -10.74
CA SER A 98 10.34 11.41 -12.07
C SER A 98 9.44 10.18 -12.03
N GLU A 99 9.33 9.51 -10.89
CA GLU A 99 8.59 8.26 -10.74
C GLU A 99 7.52 8.38 -9.67
N SER A 100 6.35 7.81 -9.92
CA SER A 100 5.37 7.49 -8.88
C SER A 100 5.66 6.10 -8.31
N VAL A 101 5.66 5.95 -6.99
CA VAL A 101 5.83 4.63 -6.36
C VAL A 101 4.48 4.03 -5.99
N VAL A 102 4.28 2.75 -6.30
CA VAL A 102 3.06 2.01 -5.91
C VAL A 102 3.37 1.06 -4.75
N LEU A 103 2.79 1.34 -3.58
CA LEU A 103 2.86 0.48 -2.39
C LEU A 103 1.53 -0.24 -2.22
N SER A 104 1.52 -1.55 -2.46
CA SER A 104 0.31 -2.34 -2.59
C SER A 104 0.24 -3.45 -1.56
N ALA A 105 -0.79 -3.42 -0.70
CA ALA A 105 -1.08 -4.49 0.25
C ALA A 105 -2.60 -4.63 0.53
N GLU A 106 -3.08 -5.86 0.60
CA GLU A 106 -4.49 -6.22 0.91
C GLU A 106 -4.86 -6.05 2.40
N ASN A 107 -3.84 -5.90 3.25
CA ASN A 107 -3.95 -5.81 4.69
C ASN A 107 -3.55 -4.45 5.25
N PHE A 108 -3.49 -3.40 4.43
CA PHE A 108 -3.52 -2.05 4.98
C PHE A 108 -4.87 -1.82 5.68
N ARG A 109 -4.81 -1.23 6.88
CA ARG A 109 -5.93 -1.02 7.79
C ARG A 109 -5.95 0.45 8.26
N PRO A 110 -7.11 0.98 8.69
CA PRO A 110 -7.21 2.38 9.11
C PRO A 110 -6.25 2.76 10.24
N ASN A 111 -6.00 1.85 11.19
CA ASN A 111 -5.07 2.07 12.30
C ASN A 111 -3.60 2.16 11.85
N HIS A 112 -3.24 1.71 10.65
CA HIS A 112 -1.89 1.83 10.11
C HIS A 112 -1.61 3.24 9.56
N ALA A 113 -2.65 4.01 9.24
CA ALA A 113 -2.51 5.24 8.45
C ALA A 113 -1.64 6.30 9.13
N ARG A 114 -1.75 6.50 10.45
CA ARG A 114 -0.89 7.44 11.18
C ARG A 114 0.58 7.04 11.06
N ARG A 115 0.90 5.79 11.37
CA ARG A 115 2.27 5.26 11.29
C ARG A 115 2.81 5.33 9.87
N LEU A 116 2.02 4.95 8.86
CA LEU A 116 2.43 5.05 7.46
C LEU A 116 2.75 6.49 7.05
N ARG A 117 1.90 7.46 7.43
CA ARG A 117 2.18 8.88 7.17
C ARG A 117 3.48 9.33 7.81
N ASP A 118 3.75 8.89 9.03
CA ASP A 118 4.94 9.31 9.76
C ASP A 118 6.22 8.66 9.19
N LEU A 119 6.11 7.49 8.53
CA LEU A 119 7.21 6.78 7.89
C LEU A 119 7.48 7.20 6.44
N LEU A 120 6.45 7.61 5.70
CA LEU A 120 6.58 7.93 4.27
C LEU A 120 7.12 9.35 4.06
N PRO A 121 7.89 9.59 2.97
CA PRO A 121 8.31 10.92 2.59
C PRO A 121 7.12 11.87 2.42
N LYS A 122 7.29 13.11 2.89
CA LYS A 122 6.28 14.17 2.81
C LYS A 122 6.53 15.15 1.65
N THR A 123 7.62 14.96 0.93
CA THR A 123 8.06 15.80 -0.19
C THR A 123 7.22 15.61 -1.45
N VAL A 124 6.52 14.47 -1.57
CA VAL A 124 5.60 14.21 -2.67
C VAL A 124 4.19 13.90 -2.17
N PRO A 125 3.15 14.15 -2.98
CA PRO A 125 1.79 13.77 -2.64
C PRO A 125 1.64 12.26 -2.38
N CYS A 126 0.79 11.92 -1.42
CA CYS A 126 0.38 10.55 -1.15
C CYS A 126 -1.10 10.36 -1.53
N VAL A 127 -1.37 9.43 -2.43
CA VAL A 127 -2.71 9.10 -2.95
C VAL A 127 -3.09 7.70 -2.51
N VAL A 128 -4.30 7.55 -1.97
CA VAL A 128 -4.84 6.24 -1.58
C VAL A 128 -5.87 5.77 -2.60
N VAL A 129 -5.61 4.62 -3.20
CA VAL A 129 -6.55 3.96 -4.13
C VAL A 129 -7.23 2.82 -3.39
N LEU A 130 -8.55 2.94 -3.24
CA LEU A 130 -9.40 1.97 -2.55
C LEU A 130 -10.24 1.18 -3.55
N PHE A 131 -10.11 -0.15 -3.54
CA PHE A 131 -10.99 -1.02 -4.31
C PHE A 131 -12.15 -1.50 -3.45
N VAL A 132 -13.38 -1.20 -3.90
CA VAL A 132 -14.64 -1.58 -3.23
C VAL A 132 -15.46 -2.44 -4.20
N ARG A 133 -16.04 -3.56 -3.74
CA ARG A 133 -16.88 -4.39 -4.62
C ARG A 133 -18.27 -3.78 -4.74
N ARG A 134 -18.93 -3.99 -5.89
CA ARG A 134 -20.31 -3.55 -6.12
C ARG A 134 -21.31 -4.23 -5.16
N GLN A 135 -21.04 -5.48 -4.74
CA GLN A 135 -21.82 -6.22 -3.73
C GLN A 135 -21.63 -5.68 -2.30
N ASP A 136 -20.55 -4.96 -2.03
CA ASP A 136 -20.37 -4.25 -0.76
C ASP A 136 -21.27 -2.99 -0.69
N ARG A 137 -22.05 -2.66 -1.73
CA ARG A 137 -23.13 -1.66 -1.65
C ARG A 137 -24.38 -2.19 -0.93
N SER A 138 -24.69 -3.48 -1.04
CA SER A 138 -25.88 -4.11 -0.46
C SER A 138 -25.62 -4.82 0.87
N VAL A 139 -24.36 -5.11 1.22
CA VAL A 139 -23.96 -5.79 2.47
C VAL A 139 -23.23 -4.84 3.44
N VAL A 140 -23.73 -3.61 3.62
CA VAL A 140 -23.21 -2.70 4.64
C VAL A 140 -24.07 -2.76 5.91
N PRO A 141 -23.71 -3.56 6.92
CA PRO A 141 -23.92 -3.16 8.30
C PRO A 141 -22.60 -2.57 8.81
N SER A 142 -22.53 -1.24 8.77
CA SER A 142 -21.81 -0.33 9.68
C SER A 142 -20.27 -0.44 9.88
N ARG A 143 -19.62 -1.60 9.88
CA ARG A 143 -18.18 -1.74 10.24
C ARG A 143 -17.21 -1.53 9.08
N LEU A 144 -17.46 -2.12 7.91
CA LEU A 144 -16.58 -1.96 6.74
C LEU A 144 -16.64 -0.52 6.21
N VAL A 145 -17.83 0.10 6.20
CA VAL A 145 -17.98 1.53 5.88
C VAL A 145 -17.43 2.43 6.98
N ARG A 146 -17.44 2.05 8.27
CA ARG A 146 -16.68 2.81 9.30
C ARG A 146 -15.17 2.66 9.14
N SER A 147 -14.67 1.50 8.72
CA SER A 147 -13.25 1.26 8.43
C SER A 147 -12.81 2.01 7.17
N LEU A 148 -13.57 1.94 6.07
CA LEU A 148 -13.32 2.68 4.84
C LEU A 148 -13.57 4.18 4.99
N ARG A 149 -14.57 4.61 5.77
CA ARG A 149 -14.69 6.02 6.22
C ARG A 149 -13.56 6.37 7.17
N GLY A 150 -13.01 5.46 7.95
CA GLY A 150 -11.83 5.68 8.79
C GLY A 150 -10.57 5.92 7.96
N VAL A 151 -10.36 5.11 6.91
CA VAL A 151 -9.29 5.30 5.92
C VAL A 151 -9.53 6.57 5.12
N ALA A 152 -10.73 6.80 4.60
CA ALA A 152 -11.09 8.01 3.85
C ALA A 152 -11.13 9.28 4.71
N ARG A 153 -11.37 9.19 6.02
CA ARG A 153 -11.26 10.27 7.00
C ARG A 153 -9.79 10.45 7.43
N CYS A 154 -8.97 9.41 7.35
CA CYS A 154 -7.51 9.54 7.43
C CYS A 154 -6.95 10.26 6.19
N VAL A 155 -7.42 9.91 4.99
CA VAL A 155 -7.09 10.59 3.73
C VAL A 155 -7.60 12.02 3.71
N ARG A 156 -8.83 12.27 4.17
CA ARG A 156 -9.33 13.66 4.37
C ARG A 156 -8.55 14.43 5.42
N LYS A 157 -8.18 13.85 6.57
CA LYS A 157 -7.28 14.50 7.54
C LYS A 157 -5.85 14.72 7.02
N LEU A 158 -5.41 13.92 6.05
CA LEU A 158 -4.17 14.12 5.31
C LEU A 158 -4.29 15.26 4.28
N GLN A 159 -5.47 15.51 3.73
CA GLN A 159 -5.74 16.59 2.77
C GLN A 159 -6.13 17.93 3.43
N ASP A 160 -6.96 17.92 4.48
CA ASP A 160 -7.56 19.11 5.10
C ASP A 160 -6.61 19.92 6.01
N ARG A 161 -5.38 19.43 6.27
CA ARG A 161 -4.34 20.14 7.02
C ARG A 161 -3.13 20.57 6.18
N VAL A 162 -3.20 20.39 4.86
CA VAL A 162 -2.20 20.88 3.89
C VAL A 162 -2.70 22.16 3.17
N LEU A 163 -3.93 22.60 3.46
CA LEU A 163 -4.51 23.88 2.98
C LEU A 163 -4.77 24.88 4.11
N ARG A 164 -4.02 24.80 5.21
CA ARG A 164 -3.85 25.89 6.18
C ARG A 164 -2.40 25.96 6.62
#